data_AF-A0A2H0GCC4-F1
#
_entry.id   AF-A0A2H0GCC4-F1
#
_cell.length_a   1.000
_cell.length_b   1.000
_cell.length_c   1.000
_cell.angle_alpha   90.00
_cell.angle_beta   90.00
_cell.angle_gamma   90.00
#
_symmetry.space_group_name_H-M   'P 1'
#
loop_
_entity.id
_entity.type
_entity.pdbx_description
1 polymer ?
#
loop_
_entity_poly.entity_id
_entity_poly.type
_entity_poly.pdbx_seq_one_letter_code
_entity_poly.pdbx_strand_id
1 'polypeptide(L)'
;MLNSTSKITDNSSSIADFASKFINHTNKHIFLTGKAGTGKTTFLKHIIHHTHKNVIVAAPTGIAAINAGGVTLHSLFQLPFGSFIPSNGTSNFNENQQLNTPATLMRNSKLNKNKRRMLQELELLIIDEVSMLRADLLDAIDTMLRSVKRNRFTPFGGVQLLLIGDLLQLPPVVKDNEWYILKSYYKSIYFFDALALKDNPPLQIELNKIYRQADERFINLLNNLRNNTVTPDDIELLENHYSPSFQPKKDDGFIRLTTHNRQADQLNKEELDKLTSKPYSFTAKVSGDFSEYNYPVDEHLILKKGAQVMFIKNDPSGQRKFFNGKIGTITNIDSDGIEVTSEGDDYPIEVEKYEWENVKYKLDEATNQIEENV
;
A
#
# COMPACT_ATOMS: atom_id res chain seq x y z
N MET A 1 -47.56 -3.00 -28.44
CA MET A 1 -46.75 -4.15 -27.96
C MET A 1 -45.37 -4.04 -28.56
N LEU A 2 -44.44 -3.38 -27.87
CA LEU A 2 -43.01 -3.40 -28.19
C LEU A 2 -42.28 -3.47 -26.84
N ASN A 3 -41.79 -4.65 -26.52
CA ASN A 3 -40.92 -4.90 -25.38
C ASN A 3 -39.51 -4.48 -25.77
N SER A 4 -39.00 -3.41 -25.16
CA SER A 4 -37.58 -3.07 -25.14
C SER A 4 -37.13 -2.96 -23.68
N THR A 5 -36.90 -4.11 -23.05
CA THR A 5 -36.16 -4.20 -21.80
C THR A 5 -34.66 -4.08 -22.11
N SER A 6 -34.16 -2.85 -22.13
CA SER A 6 -32.73 -2.57 -22.10
C SER A 6 -32.19 -3.02 -20.75
N LYS A 7 -31.42 -4.11 -20.76
CA LYS A 7 -30.60 -4.54 -19.62
C LYS A 7 -29.66 -3.41 -19.22
N ILE A 8 -29.86 -2.91 -18.00
CA ILE A 8 -28.99 -1.96 -17.31
C ILE A 8 -27.68 -2.68 -17.00
N THR A 9 -26.60 -2.32 -17.69
CA THR A 9 -25.25 -2.81 -17.47
C THR A 9 -24.51 -1.96 -16.43
N ASP A 10 -24.15 -2.61 -15.31
CA ASP A 10 -22.95 -2.42 -14.48
C ASP A 10 -22.54 -0.98 -14.05
N ASN A 11 -23.10 -0.49 -12.94
CA ASN A 11 -22.82 0.82 -12.32
C ASN A 11 -21.40 1.01 -11.74
N SER A 12 -20.54 -0.01 -11.75
CA SER A 12 -19.18 0.09 -11.21
C SER A 12 -18.19 0.73 -12.18
N SER A 13 -18.36 0.51 -13.49
CA SER A 13 -17.59 1.19 -14.54
C SER A 13 -17.86 2.70 -14.50
N SER A 14 -19.11 3.11 -14.27
CA SER A 14 -19.49 4.52 -14.30
C SER A 14 -18.87 5.37 -13.19
N ILE A 15 -18.65 4.81 -11.98
CA ILE A 15 -18.02 5.54 -10.86
C ILE A 15 -16.51 5.69 -11.10
N ALA A 16 -15.83 4.63 -11.56
CA ALA A 16 -14.42 4.69 -11.90
C ALA A 16 -14.17 5.68 -13.06
N ASP A 17 -14.99 5.61 -14.12
CA ASP A 17 -14.91 6.53 -15.26
C ASP A 17 -15.19 7.97 -14.83
N PHE A 18 -16.17 8.18 -13.95
CA PHE A 18 -16.46 9.50 -13.39
C PHE A 18 -15.30 10.03 -12.55
N ALA A 19 -14.73 9.21 -11.66
CA ALA A 19 -13.58 9.58 -10.85
C ALA A 19 -12.37 9.94 -11.72
N SER A 20 -12.09 9.16 -12.78
CA SER A 20 -11.04 9.44 -13.75
C SER A 20 -11.23 10.78 -14.47
N LYS A 21 -12.45 11.05 -14.96
CA LYS A 21 -12.79 12.36 -15.54
C LYS A 21 -12.65 13.48 -14.52
N PHE A 22 -13.08 13.27 -13.28
CA PHE A 22 -13.00 14.28 -12.23
C PHE A 22 -11.56 14.60 -11.83
N ILE A 23 -10.68 13.60 -11.79
CA ILE A 23 -9.22 13.78 -11.58
C ILE A 23 -8.64 14.64 -12.71
N ASN A 24 -8.96 14.29 -13.96
CA ASN A 24 -8.41 14.97 -15.12
C ASN A 24 -8.96 16.40 -15.31
N HIS A 25 -10.22 16.67 -14.99
CA HIS A 25 -10.85 17.96 -15.28
C HIS A 25 -10.94 18.91 -14.08
N THR A 26 -10.55 18.48 -12.88
CA THR A 26 -10.59 19.32 -11.67
C THR A 26 -9.27 19.24 -10.91
N ASN A 27 -9.08 20.15 -9.94
CA ASN A 27 -7.97 20.09 -8.98
C ASN A 27 -8.45 19.78 -7.56
N LYS A 28 -9.67 19.24 -7.41
CA LYS A 28 -10.20 18.86 -6.10
C LYS A 28 -9.58 17.56 -5.62
N HIS A 29 -9.21 17.51 -4.34
CA HIS A 29 -8.71 16.29 -3.73
C HIS A 29 -9.80 15.22 -3.70
N ILE A 30 -9.41 13.95 -3.83
CA ILE A 30 -10.32 12.81 -3.82
C ILE A 30 -9.84 11.82 -2.78
N PHE A 31 -10.78 11.26 -2.03
CA PHE A 31 -10.57 10.09 -1.20
C PHE A 31 -11.36 8.92 -1.79
N LEU A 32 -10.65 8.01 -2.45
CA LEU A 32 -11.20 6.78 -2.99
C LEU A 32 -11.09 5.67 -1.96
N THR A 33 -12.23 5.25 -1.44
CA THR A 33 -12.33 4.16 -0.46
C THR A 33 -13.10 2.98 -1.03
N GLY A 34 -13.08 1.88 -0.31
CA GLY A 34 -13.84 0.68 -0.64
C GLY A 34 -13.29 -0.51 0.09
N LYS A 35 -14.14 -1.53 0.24
CA LYS A 35 -13.81 -2.78 0.94
C LYS A 35 -12.65 -3.52 0.27
N ALA A 36 -12.15 -4.57 0.92
CA ALA A 36 -11.20 -5.48 0.30
C ALA A 36 -11.79 -6.08 -0.98
N GLY A 37 -10.99 -6.15 -2.05
CA GLY A 37 -11.43 -6.76 -3.31
C GLY A 37 -12.36 -5.90 -4.17
N THR A 38 -12.48 -4.59 -3.94
CA THR A 38 -13.32 -3.68 -4.75
C THR A 38 -12.61 -3.05 -5.96
N GLY A 39 -11.33 -3.38 -6.19
CA GLY A 39 -10.59 -2.94 -7.38
C GLY A 39 -9.79 -1.63 -7.22
N LYS A 40 -9.51 -1.17 -5.99
CA LYS A 40 -8.71 0.05 -5.72
C LYS A 40 -7.38 0.11 -6.49
N THR A 41 -6.57 -0.95 -6.42
CA THR A 41 -5.29 -1.03 -7.14
C THR A 41 -5.46 -1.04 -8.66
N THR A 42 -6.53 -1.66 -9.17
CA THR A 42 -6.86 -1.62 -10.60
C THR A 42 -7.21 -0.21 -11.05
N PHE A 43 -7.97 0.52 -10.23
CA PHE A 43 -8.29 1.93 -10.48
C PHE A 43 -7.04 2.82 -10.47
N LEU A 44 -6.15 2.64 -9.48
CA LEU A 44 -4.86 3.34 -9.42
C LEU A 44 -4.10 3.18 -10.74
N LYS A 45 -3.94 1.94 -11.22
CA LYS A 45 -3.26 1.65 -12.50
C LYS A 45 -3.96 2.32 -13.67
N HIS A 46 -5.29 2.30 -13.72
CA HIS A 46 -6.05 2.97 -14.77
C HIS A 46 -5.77 4.49 -14.79
N ILE A 47 -5.73 5.17 -13.63
CA ILE A 47 -5.44 6.60 -13.57
C ILE A 47 -4.03 6.92 -14.09
N ILE A 48 -3.02 6.13 -13.73
CA ILE A 48 -1.64 6.35 -14.20
C ILE A 48 -1.57 6.32 -15.73
N HIS A 49 -2.28 5.39 -16.38
CA HIS A 49 -2.23 5.23 -17.84
C HIS A 49 -3.10 6.24 -18.61
N HIS A 50 -4.08 6.87 -17.95
CA HIS A 50 -5.07 7.72 -18.62
C HIS A 50 -5.08 9.17 -18.15
N THR A 51 -4.25 9.54 -17.18
CA THR A 51 -4.12 10.94 -16.78
C THR A 51 -3.15 11.68 -17.70
N HIS A 52 -3.47 12.94 -17.99
CA HIS A 52 -2.56 13.85 -18.69
C HIS A 52 -1.72 14.69 -17.72
N LYS A 53 -1.92 14.50 -16.41
CA LYS A 53 -1.23 15.25 -15.37
C LYS A 53 0.13 14.66 -15.09
N ASN A 54 1.07 15.51 -14.71
CA ASN A 54 2.33 15.07 -14.12
C ASN A 54 2.05 14.39 -12.77
N VAL A 55 2.10 13.06 -12.76
CA VAL A 55 1.68 12.22 -11.63
C VAL A 55 2.87 11.59 -10.92
N ILE A 56 2.79 11.50 -9.60
CA ILE A 56 3.67 10.66 -8.79
C ILE A 56 2.82 9.77 -7.90
N VAL A 57 3.14 8.48 -7.87
CA VAL A 57 2.55 7.52 -6.94
C VAL A 57 3.44 7.38 -5.72
N ALA A 58 2.83 7.46 -4.55
CA ALA A 58 3.52 7.24 -3.30
C ALA A 58 2.71 6.42 -2.31
N ALA A 59 3.38 5.86 -1.30
CA ALA A 59 2.73 5.18 -0.19
C ALA A 59 3.46 5.43 1.15
N PRO A 60 2.81 5.20 2.30
CA PRO A 60 3.44 5.36 3.61
C PRO A 60 4.58 4.36 3.90
N THR A 61 4.49 3.13 3.38
CA THR A 61 5.45 2.04 3.64
C THR A 61 6.15 1.57 2.36
N GLY A 62 7.33 0.94 2.50
CA GLY A 62 8.13 0.43 1.37
C GLY A 62 7.40 -0.62 0.54
N ILE A 63 6.80 -1.62 1.20
CA ILE A 63 6.06 -2.69 0.51
C ILE A 63 4.85 -2.13 -0.23
N ALA A 64 4.10 -1.20 0.37
CA ALA A 64 2.97 -0.55 -0.30
C ALA A 64 3.43 0.27 -1.51
N ALA A 65 4.56 0.97 -1.41
CA ALA A 65 5.13 1.73 -2.52
C ALA A 65 5.51 0.81 -3.68
N ILE A 66 6.23 -0.29 -3.42
CA ILE A 66 6.59 -1.29 -4.43
C ILE A 66 5.34 -1.89 -5.09
N ASN A 67 4.31 -2.25 -4.30
CA ASN A 67 3.08 -2.83 -4.82
C ASN A 67 2.26 -1.85 -5.68
N ALA A 68 2.30 -0.56 -5.32
CA ALA A 68 1.65 0.51 -6.07
C ALA A 68 2.46 0.95 -7.31
N GLY A 69 3.70 0.50 -7.46
CA GLY A 69 4.62 0.95 -8.52
C GLY A 69 5.11 2.39 -8.29
N GLY A 70 5.29 2.79 -7.03
CA GLY A 70 5.67 4.14 -6.65
C GLY A 70 6.78 4.18 -5.60
N VAL A 71 6.89 5.33 -4.93
CA VAL A 71 7.93 5.60 -3.91
C VAL A 71 7.33 5.76 -2.52
N THR A 72 8.15 5.66 -1.47
CA THR A 72 7.67 6.04 -0.13
C THR A 72 7.53 7.55 -0.02
N LEU A 73 6.54 8.05 0.74
CA LEU A 73 6.38 9.48 1.02
C LEU A 73 7.66 10.10 1.63
N HIS A 74 8.30 9.37 2.55
CA HIS A 74 9.56 9.77 3.16
C HIS A 74 10.66 9.95 2.11
N SER A 75 10.83 9.00 1.19
CA SER A 75 11.84 9.12 0.14
C SER A 75 11.50 10.21 -0.87
N LEU A 76 10.23 10.36 -1.28
CA LEU A 76 9.76 11.35 -2.24
C LEU A 76 10.01 12.79 -1.78
N PHE A 77 9.67 13.08 -0.53
CA PHE A 77 9.81 14.43 0.03
C PHE A 77 11.10 14.63 0.83
N GLN A 78 11.90 13.57 0.99
CA GLN A 78 13.09 13.52 1.85
C GLN A 78 12.78 13.98 3.28
N LEU A 79 11.68 13.45 3.81
CA LEU A 79 11.19 13.81 5.14
C LEU A 79 12.06 13.15 6.21
N PRO A 80 12.48 13.88 7.24
CA PRO A 80 13.08 13.28 8.42
C PRO A 80 12.06 12.39 9.13
N PHE A 81 12.53 11.32 9.77
CA PHE A 81 11.70 10.54 10.67
C PHE A 81 11.34 11.34 11.92
N GLY A 82 10.24 10.94 12.55
CA GLY A 82 9.70 11.61 13.73
C GLY A 82 8.41 12.36 13.44
N SER A 83 7.90 13.01 14.48
CA SER A 83 6.60 13.68 14.43
C SER A 83 6.72 15.11 13.91
N PHE A 84 5.74 15.57 13.14
CA PHE A 84 5.66 16.95 12.67
C PHE A 84 4.73 17.78 13.55
N ILE A 85 5.16 19.00 13.89
CA ILE A 85 4.41 19.94 14.70
C ILE A 85 4.24 21.25 13.91
N PRO A 86 3.00 21.70 13.66
CA PRO A 86 2.71 22.92 12.92
C PRO A 86 2.88 24.17 13.80
N SER A 87 4.02 24.30 14.47
CA SER A 87 4.37 25.43 15.33
C SER A 87 5.54 26.22 14.77
N ASN A 88 5.43 27.55 14.84
CA ASN A 88 6.50 28.48 14.47
C ASN A 88 7.53 28.67 15.60
N GLY A 89 7.33 28.06 16.77
CA GLY A 89 8.24 28.16 17.89
C GLY A 89 9.46 27.26 17.72
N THR A 90 10.65 27.81 18.02
CA THR A 90 11.84 27.03 18.35
C THR A 90 11.71 26.55 19.80
N SER A 91 10.79 25.63 20.07
CA SER A 91 10.78 24.99 21.38
C SER A 91 12.06 24.14 21.47
N ASN A 92 12.82 24.34 22.53
CA ASN A 92 13.95 23.50 22.92
C ASN A 92 13.42 22.11 23.31
N PHE A 93 12.92 21.37 22.33
CA PHE A 93 12.57 19.98 22.51
C PHE A 93 13.88 19.20 22.68
N ASN A 94 13.93 18.31 23.66
CA ASN A 94 15.09 17.47 23.91
C ASN A 94 15.52 16.79 22.60
N GLU A 95 16.82 16.76 22.30
CA GLU A 95 17.39 16.12 21.08
C GLU A 95 16.94 14.66 20.90
N ASN A 96 16.49 14.00 21.98
CA ASN A 96 15.95 12.65 21.97
C ASN A 96 14.52 12.52 21.41
N GLN A 97 13.78 13.62 21.25
CA GLN A 97 12.47 13.62 20.61
C GLN A 97 12.66 14.01 19.14
N GLN A 98 12.52 13.04 18.23
CA GLN A 98 12.54 13.27 16.79
C GLN A 98 11.31 14.11 16.40
N LEU A 99 11.41 15.43 16.53
CA LEU A 99 10.35 16.39 16.24
C LEU A 99 10.78 17.35 15.14
N ASN A 100 9.86 17.61 14.23
CA ASN A 100 10.07 18.47 13.07
C ASN A 100 9.03 19.58 13.07
N THR A 101 9.46 20.80 12.76
CA THR A 101 8.63 22.00 12.62
C THR A 101 8.78 22.54 11.19
N PRO A 102 7.92 23.45 10.70
CA PRO A 102 8.10 24.06 9.39
C PRO A 102 9.52 24.62 9.18
N ALA A 103 10.08 25.29 10.19
CA ALA A 103 11.43 25.87 10.10
C ALA A 103 12.53 24.80 10.01
N THR A 104 12.49 23.77 10.86
CA THR A 104 13.50 22.71 10.89
C THR A 104 13.38 21.79 9.68
N LEU A 105 12.16 21.48 9.24
CA LEU A 105 11.88 20.71 8.02
C LEU A 105 12.48 21.40 6.79
N MET A 106 12.27 22.72 6.66
CA MET A 106 12.83 23.49 5.55
C MET A 106 14.35 23.63 5.63
N ARG A 107 14.91 23.83 6.83
CA ARG A 107 16.36 23.96 7.06
C ARG A 107 17.11 22.66 6.78
N ASN A 108 16.55 21.53 7.20
CA ASN A 108 17.14 20.20 7.06
C ASN A 108 16.74 19.51 5.76
N SER A 109 15.94 20.17 4.91
CA SER A 109 15.53 19.65 3.62
C SER A 109 16.76 19.38 2.76
N LYS A 110 16.93 18.12 2.35
CA LYS A 110 18.02 17.68 1.49
C LYS A 110 17.67 17.75 -0.01
N LEU A 111 16.57 18.43 -0.36
CA LEU A 111 16.03 18.44 -1.71
C LEU A 111 17.04 19.08 -2.67
N ASN A 112 17.64 18.25 -3.52
CA ASN A 112 18.50 18.72 -4.58
C ASN A 112 17.70 19.49 -5.65
N LYS A 113 18.41 20.22 -6.52
CA LYS A 113 17.80 21.07 -7.57
C LYS A 113 16.83 20.30 -8.47
N ASN A 114 17.20 19.08 -8.88
CA ASN A 114 16.41 18.27 -9.81
C ASN A 114 15.10 17.81 -9.15
N LYS A 115 15.18 17.31 -7.92
CA LYS A 115 14.01 16.88 -7.15
C LYS A 115 13.09 18.04 -6.80
N ARG A 116 13.66 19.21 -6.51
CA ARG A 116 12.88 20.43 -6.35
C ARG A 116 12.13 20.81 -7.63
N ARG A 117 12.76 20.74 -8.80
CA ARG A 117 12.10 20.97 -10.10
C ARG A 117 11.01 19.93 -10.37
N MET A 118 11.28 18.65 -10.16
CA MET A 118 10.27 17.59 -10.29
C MET A 118 9.03 17.86 -9.43
N LEU A 119 9.22 18.19 -8.15
CA LEU A 119 8.12 18.57 -7.26
C LEU A 119 7.45 19.90 -7.66
N GLN A 120 8.13 20.78 -8.41
CA GLN A 120 7.53 21.99 -8.98
C GLN A 120 6.63 21.69 -10.17
N GLU A 121 6.88 20.62 -10.91
CA GLU A 121 6.06 20.18 -12.05
C GLU A 121 4.95 19.19 -11.66
N LEU A 122 4.98 18.64 -10.44
CA LEU A 122 3.99 17.69 -9.93
C LEU A 122 2.57 18.27 -9.91
N GLU A 123 1.60 17.65 -10.58
CA GLU A 123 0.21 18.12 -10.62
C GLU A 123 -0.73 17.21 -9.83
N LEU A 124 -0.46 15.89 -9.82
CA LEU A 124 -1.25 14.88 -9.12
C LEU A 124 -0.35 14.02 -8.24
N LEU A 125 -0.63 13.99 -6.94
CA LEU A 125 -0.01 13.06 -6.00
C LEU A 125 -1.02 11.97 -5.63
N ILE A 126 -0.74 10.74 -6.04
CA ILE A 126 -1.51 9.56 -5.64
C ILE A 126 -0.87 8.98 -4.37
N ILE A 127 -1.65 8.81 -3.31
CA ILE A 127 -1.20 8.17 -2.07
C ILE A 127 -2.01 6.89 -1.87
N ASP A 128 -1.38 5.74 -2.10
CA ASP A 128 -1.98 4.44 -1.79
C ASP A 128 -1.80 4.08 -0.31
N GLU A 129 -2.67 3.20 0.20
CA GLU A 129 -2.75 2.82 1.62
C GLU A 129 -2.83 4.03 2.57
N VAL A 130 -3.61 5.05 2.20
CA VAL A 130 -3.75 6.30 2.96
C VAL A 130 -4.28 6.09 4.39
N SER A 131 -4.93 4.97 4.68
CA SER A 131 -5.37 4.63 6.04
C SER A 131 -4.20 4.56 7.04
N MET A 132 -3.00 4.23 6.58
CA MET A 132 -1.77 4.25 7.40
C MET A 132 -1.12 5.64 7.50
N LEU A 133 -1.62 6.64 6.77
CA LEU A 133 -1.04 7.98 6.73
C LEU A 133 -1.44 8.78 7.98
N ARG A 134 -0.42 9.30 8.69
CA ARG A 134 -0.62 10.20 9.83
C ARG A 134 -0.98 11.62 9.38
N ALA A 135 -1.82 12.30 10.16
CA ALA A 135 -2.20 13.70 9.95
C ALA A 135 -1.00 14.64 9.86
N ASP A 136 -0.04 14.48 10.77
CA ASP A 136 1.14 15.32 10.86
C ASP A 136 2.09 15.11 9.68
N LEU A 137 2.22 13.88 9.20
CA LEU A 137 3.00 13.59 7.99
C LEU A 137 2.38 14.26 6.75
N LEU A 138 1.05 14.27 6.64
CA LEU A 138 0.35 14.97 5.55
C LEU A 138 0.55 16.49 5.61
N ASP A 139 0.55 17.09 6.80
CA ASP A 139 0.86 18.52 6.96
C ASP A 139 2.34 18.85 6.71
N ALA A 140 3.27 17.93 6.98
CA ALA A 140 4.67 18.08 6.59
C ALA A 140 4.80 18.12 5.05
N ILE A 141 4.05 17.27 4.35
CA ILE A 141 3.97 17.26 2.88
C ILE A 141 3.36 18.57 2.36
N ASP A 142 2.27 19.04 2.94
CA ASP A 142 1.65 20.34 2.63
C ASP A 142 2.67 21.48 2.75
N THR A 143 3.37 21.55 3.88
CA THR A 143 4.40 22.56 4.17
C THR A 143 5.49 22.57 3.11
N MET A 144 5.97 21.38 2.74
CA MET A 144 7.00 21.20 1.72
C MET A 144 6.51 21.62 0.33
N LEU A 145 5.34 21.17 -0.09
CA LEU A 145 4.78 21.49 -1.41
C LEU A 145 4.49 22.98 -1.56
N ARG A 146 3.89 23.63 -0.54
CA ARG A 146 3.68 25.09 -0.53
C ARG A 146 4.97 25.88 -0.73
N SER A 147 6.06 25.42 -0.11
CA SER A 147 7.38 26.03 -0.23
C SER A 147 8.02 25.79 -1.60
N VAL A 148 7.93 24.57 -2.12
CA VAL A 148 8.53 24.18 -3.40
C VAL A 148 7.80 24.85 -4.58
N LYS A 149 6.46 24.79 -4.58
CA LYS A 149 5.56 25.42 -5.56
C LYS A 149 5.50 26.94 -5.45
N ARG A 150 6.08 27.52 -4.39
CA ARG A 150 6.01 28.96 -4.07
C ARG A 150 4.57 29.47 -3.94
N ASN A 151 3.65 28.60 -3.54
CA ASN A 151 2.25 28.92 -3.32
C ASN A 151 1.90 28.62 -1.85
N ARG A 152 2.07 29.63 -1.00
CA ARG A 152 1.98 29.47 0.47
C ARG A 152 0.54 29.40 1.00
N PHE A 153 -0.41 29.91 0.23
CA PHE A 153 -1.80 30.09 0.69
C PHE A 153 -2.74 29.00 0.16
N THR A 154 -2.32 28.23 -0.84
CA THR A 154 -3.09 27.09 -1.35
C THR A 154 -2.59 25.79 -0.71
N PRO A 155 -3.47 24.93 -0.18
CA PRO A 155 -3.11 23.59 0.26
C PRO A 155 -2.30 22.82 -0.79
N PHE A 156 -1.28 22.11 -0.32
CA PHE A 156 -0.33 21.33 -1.11
C PHE A 156 0.31 22.11 -2.27
N GLY A 157 0.39 23.43 -2.15
CA GLY A 157 0.90 24.29 -3.23
C GLY A 157 0.09 24.22 -4.53
N GLY A 158 -1.17 23.76 -4.48
CA GLY A 158 -2.03 23.54 -5.64
C GLY A 158 -1.97 22.15 -6.25
N VAL A 159 -1.16 21.23 -5.71
CA VAL A 159 -1.13 19.82 -6.15
C VAL A 159 -2.44 19.13 -5.78
N GLN A 160 -3.04 18.41 -6.74
CA GLN A 160 -4.21 17.58 -6.46
C GLN A 160 -3.79 16.28 -5.76
N LEU A 161 -4.51 15.90 -4.71
CA LEU A 161 -4.34 14.61 -4.05
C LEU A 161 -5.39 13.59 -4.50
N LEU A 162 -4.95 12.38 -4.82
CA LEU A 162 -5.79 11.19 -4.89
C LEU A 162 -5.38 10.24 -3.76
N LEU A 163 -6.20 10.18 -2.72
CA LEU A 163 -5.97 9.37 -1.53
C LEU A 163 -6.72 8.06 -1.70
N ILE A 164 -6.02 6.92 -1.68
CA ILE A 164 -6.59 5.60 -1.90
C ILE A 164 -6.33 4.75 -0.65
N GLY A 165 -7.37 4.09 -0.13
CA GLY A 165 -7.21 3.17 0.99
C GLY A 165 -8.52 2.73 1.63
N ASP A 166 -8.42 1.90 2.66
CA ASP A 166 -9.56 1.48 3.47
C ASP A 166 -9.31 1.83 4.94
N LEU A 167 -10.11 2.77 5.48
CA LEU A 167 -9.96 3.26 6.86
C LEU A 167 -10.14 2.16 7.92
N LEU A 168 -10.79 1.06 7.56
CA LEU A 168 -11.11 -0.04 8.48
C LEU A 168 -10.16 -1.24 8.32
N GLN A 169 -9.05 -1.08 7.58
CA GLN A 169 -8.03 -2.11 7.43
C GLN A 169 -6.91 -1.96 8.47
N LEU A 170 -6.02 -0.98 8.30
CA LEU A 170 -4.90 -0.74 9.22
C LEU A 170 -4.79 0.77 9.52
N PRO A 171 -4.87 1.18 10.79
CA PRO A 171 -4.69 2.56 11.18
C PRO A 171 -3.21 2.95 11.19
N PRO A 172 -2.88 4.25 11.26
CA PRO A 172 -1.52 4.69 11.46
C PRO A 172 -1.00 4.23 12.83
N VAL A 173 0.27 3.85 12.90
CA VAL A 173 0.92 3.49 14.17
C VAL A 173 1.65 4.72 14.72
N VAL A 174 1.31 5.12 15.94
CA VAL A 174 1.92 6.25 16.66
C VAL A 174 2.24 5.80 18.08
N LYS A 175 3.46 6.09 18.56
CA LYS A 175 3.83 5.76 19.94
C LYS A 175 3.15 6.71 20.92
N ASP A 176 2.88 6.24 22.14
CA ASP A 176 2.17 7.05 23.16
C ASP A 176 2.86 8.39 23.46
N ASN A 177 4.18 8.41 23.47
CA ASN A 177 4.98 9.63 23.69
C ASN A 177 4.86 10.62 22.52
N GLU A 178 4.76 10.15 21.28
CA GLU A 178 4.51 11.00 20.12
C GLU A 178 3.08 11.56 20.17
N TRP A 179 2.09 10.70 20.44
CA TRP A 179 0.70 11.11 20.51
C TRP A 179 0.43 12.12 21.63
N TYR A 180 1.10 11.97 22.78
CA TYR A 180 1.02 12.93 23.88
C TYR A 180 1.31 14.38 23.43
N ILE A 181 2.20 14.55 22.46
CA ILE A 181 2.58 15.86 21.90
C ILE A 181 1.62 16.26 20.78
N LEU A 182 1.31 15.34 19.87
CA LEU A 182 0.51 15.61 18.67
C LEU A 182 -0.94 15.96 18.98
N LYS A 183 -1.53 15.39 20.05
CA LYS A 183 -2.93 15.65 20.46
C LYS A 183 -3.23 17.12 20.76
N SER A 184 -2.21 17.95 21.00
CA SER A 184 -2.37 19.39 21.19
C SER A 184 -2.57 20.15 19.88
N TYR A 185 -2.24 19.53 18.73
CA TYR A 185 -2.28 20.14 17.40
C TYR A 185 -3.31 19.46 16.49
N TYR A 186 -3.52 18.16 16.67
CA TYR A 186 -4.37 17.32 15.82
C TYR A 186 -5.52 16.73 16.62
N LYS A 187 -6.72 16.69 16.01
CA LYS A 187 -7.90 16.06 16.61
C LYS A 187 -7.74 14.54 16.74
N SER A 188 -7.08 13.93 15.76
CA SER A 188 -6.72 12.52 15.75
C SER A 188 -5.43 12.30 14.96
N ILE A 189 -4.92 11.07 14.96
CA ILE A 189 -3.74 10.69 14.18
C ILE A 189 -4.03 10.52 12.69
N TYR A 190 -5.29 10.43 12.27
CA TYR A 190 -5.66 10.04 10.92
C TYR A 190 -5.50 11.18 9.92
N PHE A 191 -5.08 10.87 8.69
CA PHE A 191 -4.83 11.87 7.65
C PHE A 191 -5.96 12.89 7.44
N PHE A 192 -7.23 12.49 7.63
CA PHE A 192 -8.38 13.37 7.42
C PHE A 192 -8.49 14.51 8.45
N ASP A 193 -7.77 14.42 9.56
CA ASP A 193 -7.64 15.49 10.56
C ASP A 193 -6.38 16.36 10.37
N ALA A 194 -5.65 16.18 9.26
CA ALA A 194 -4.58 17.08 8.86
C ALA A 194 -5.11 18.50 8.68
N LEU A 195 -4.35 19.50 9.15
CA LEU A 195 -4.79 20.89 9.12
C LEU A 195 -4.94 21.39 7.67
N ALA A 196 -4.12 20.90 6.76
CA ALA A 196 -4.15 21.24 5.34
C ALA A 196 -5.47 20.84 4.64
N LEU A 197 -6.19 19.84 5.15
CA LEU A 197 -7.46 19.37 4.58
C LEU A 197 -8.70 20.06 5.17
N LYS A 198 -8.56 20.80 6.27
CA LYS A 198 -9.71 21.35 7.03
C LYS A 198 -10.63 22.22 6.18
N ASP A 199 -10.06 23.11 5.37
CA ASP A 199 -10.82 24.05 4.55
C ASP A 199 -11.12 23.50 3.14
N ASN A 200 -10.47 22.40 2.75
CA ASN A 200 -10.63 21.75 1.44
C ASN A 200 -10.65 20.22 1.59
N PRO A 201 -11.70 19.66 2.24
CA PRO A 201 -11.78 18.22 2.44
C PRO A 201 -11.89 17.49 1.09
N PRO A 202 -11.31 16.29 0.98
CA PRO A 202 -11.38 15.52 -0.25
C PRO A 202 -12.82 15.07 -0.54
N LEU A 203 -13.17 15.00 -1.83
CA LEU A 203 -14.40 14.35 -2.27
C LEU A 203 -14.27 12.85 -2.03
N GLN A 204 -15.18 12.29 -1.24
CA GLN A 204 -15.21 10.85 -0.99
C GLN A 204 -15.92 10.11 -2.13
N ILE A 205 -15.26 9.06 -2.64
CA ILE A 205 -15.81 8.13 -3.63
C ILE A 205 -15.63 6.71 -3.08
N GLU A 206 -16.72 5.97 -2.91
CA GLU A 206 -16.68 4.60 -2.42
C GLU A 206 -16.91 3.59 -3.55
N LEU A 207 -16.00 2.63 -3.69
CA LEU A 207 -16.15 1.47 -4.56
C LEU A 207 -16.93 0.38 -3.83
N ASN A 208 -18.19 0.18 -4.21
CA ASN A 208 -19.11 -0.72 -3.51
C ASN A 208 -19.08 -2.16 -4.02
N LYS A 209 -18.68 -2.38 -5.28
CA LYS A 209 -18.72 -3.72 -5.90
C LYS A 209 -17.53 -4.55 -5.46
N ILE A 210 -17.80 -5.62 -4.71
CA ILE A 210 -16.81 -6.61 -4.30
C ILE A 210 -16.65 -7.63 -5.44
N TYR A 211 -15.42 -7.83 -5.90
CA TYR A 211 -15.12 -8.81 -6.96
C TYR A 211 -14.48 -10.09 -6.43
N ARG A 212 -13.93 -10.06 -5.21
CA ARG A 212 -13.12 -11.15 -4.66
C ARG A 212 -13.95 -12.24 -3.97
N GLN A 213 -15.08 -11.90 -3.37
CA GLN A 213 -15.95 -12.82 -2.64
C GLN A 213 -17.33 -12.89 -3.31
N ALA A 214 -17.87 -14.10 -3.47
CA ALA A 214 -19.20 -14.34 -4.00
C ALA A 214 -20.22 -14.78 -2.95
N ASP A 215 -19.77 -15.27 -1.78
CA ASP A 215 -20.64 -15.74 -0.70
C ASP A 215 -21.24 -14.57 0.08
N GLU A 216 -22.54 -14.34 -0.09
CA GLU A 216 -23.29 -13.29 0.59
C GLU A 216 -23.27 -13.42 2.12
N ARG A 217 -23.31 -14.63 2.66
CA ARG A 217 -23.29 -14.85 4.12
C ARG A 217 -21.96 -14.41 4.70
N PHE A 218 -20.86 -14.78 4.04
CA PHE A 218 -19.52 -14.36 4.43
C PHE A 218 -19.31 -12.84 4.26
N ILE A 219 -19.81 -12.26 3.16
CA ILE A 219 -19.77 -10.80 2.94
C ILE A 219 -20.51 -10.06 4.06
N ASN A 220 -21.67 -10.54 4.47
CA ASN A 220 -22.46 -9.93 5.54
C ASN A 220 -21.76 -10.03 6.90
N LEU A 221 -21.19 -11.20 7.24
CA LEU A 221 -20.36 -11.38 8.43
C LEU A 221 -19.21 -10.35 8.48
N LEU A 222 -18.44 -10.22 7.39
CA LEU A 222 -17.33 -9.26 7.30
C LEU A 222 -17.81 -7.82 7.44
N ASN A 223 -18.97 -7.48 6.88
CA ASN A 223 -19.57 -6.15 7.01
C ASN A 223 -20.02 -5.85 8.43
N ASN A 224 -20.59 -6.84 9.13
CA ASN A 224 -21.01 -6.70 10.51
C ASN A 224 -19.80 -6.54 11.45
N LEU A 225 -18.73 -7.32 11.24
CA LEU A 225 -17.45 -7.15 11.92
C LEU A 225 -16.86 -5.75 11.67
N ARG A 226 -16.81 -5.33 10.40
CA ARG A 226 -16.31 -4.02 9.96
C ARG A 226 -17.03 -2.85 10.65
N ASN A 227 -18.34 -2.95 10.83
CA ASN A 227 -19.16 -1.88 11.41
C ASN A 227 -19.41 -2.03 12.92
N ASN A 228 -18.80 -3.02 13.56
CA ASN A 228 -19.03 -3.36 14.96
C ASN A 228 -20.53 -3.63 15.28
N THR A 229 -21.22 -4.32 14.36
CA THR A 229 -22.64 -4.72 14.45
C THR A 229 -22.80 -6.23 14.35
N VAL A 230 -21.86 -6.98 14.94
CA VAL A 230 -21.86 -8.45 14.95
C VAL A 230 -23.14 -8.98 15.59
N THR A 231 -23.81 -9.90 14.90
CA THR A 231 -25.05 -10.53 15.34
C THR A 231 -24.79 -11.88 16.02
N PRO A 232 -25.76 -12.45 16.76
CA PRO A 232 -25.63 -13.82 17.27
C PRO A 232 -25.36 -14.86 16.18
N ASP A 233 -26.02 -14.73 15.02
CA ASP A 233 -25.84 -15.64 13.86
C ASP A 233 -24.41 -15.56 13.28
N ASP A 234 -23.79 -14.38 13.33
CA ASP A 234 -22.39 -14.18 12.95
C ASP A 234 -21.45 -14.91 13.91
N ILE A 235 -21.72 -14.85 15.22
CA ILE A 235 -20.95 -15.54 16.25
C ILE A 235 -21.08 -17.06 16.09
N GLU A 236 -22.30 -17.57 15.93
CA GLU A 236 -22.54 -18.99 15.70
C GLU A 236 -21.80 -19.48 14.45
N LEU A 237 -21.80 -18.68 13.37
CA LEU A 237 -21.04 -18.99 12.17
C LEU A 237 -19.53 -19.07 12.45
N LEU A 238 -18.96 -18.13 13.21
CA LEU A 238 -17.54 -18.15 13.58
C LEU A 238 -17.19 -19.31 14.52
N GLU A 239 -18.07 -19.61 15.49
CA GLU A 239 -17.89 -20.72 16.44
C GLU A 239 -17.84 -22.08 15.75
N ASN A 240 -18.61 -22.27 14.68
CA ASN A 240 -18.54 -23.48 13.84
C ASN A 240 -17.17 -23.67 13.17
N HIS A 241 -16.36 -22.61 13.07
CA HIS A 241 -14.99 -22.66 12.54
C HIS A 241 -13.92 -22.60 13.64
N TYR A 242 -14.30 -22.53 14.92
CA TYR A 242 -13.37 -22.51 16.04
C TYR A 242 -13.05 -23.92 16.53
N SER A 243 -11.80 -24.35 16.36
CA SER A 243 -11.32 -25.64 16.83
C SER A 243 -9.94 -25.47 17.49
N PRO A 244 -9.84 -25.39 18.83
CA PRO A 244 -8.58 -25.13 19.54
C PRO A 244 -7.52 -26.21 19.33
N SER A 245 -7.96 -27.46 19.12
CA SER A 245 -7.10 -28.62 18.88
C SER A 245 -6.86 -28.89 17.40
N PHE A 246 -7.27 -27.97 16.51
CA PHE A 246 -7.08 -28.12 15.09
C PHE A 246 -5.61 -28.21 14.73
N GLN A 247 -5.25 -29.31 14.06
CA GLN A 247 -3.94 -29.50 13.47
C GLN A 247 -4.16 -29.70 11.97
N PRO A 248 -3.74 -28.73 11.13
CA PRO A 248 -3.85 -28.89 9.69
C PRO A 248 -2.97 -30.07 9.24
N LYS A 249 -3.48 -30.88 8.32
CA LYS A 249 -2.64 -31.86 7.63
C LYS A 249 -1.72 -31.11 6.67
N LYS A 250 -0.62 -31.76 6.32
CA LYS A 250 0.42 -31.17 5.46
C LYS A 250 -0.13 -30.72 4.10
N ASP A 251 -1.09 -31.45 3.56
CA ASP A 251 -1.64 -31.22 2.22
C ASP A 251 -2.88 -30.32 2.22
N ASP A 252 -3.33 -29.85 3.40
CA ASP A 252 -4.55 -29.03 3.50
C ASP A 252 -4.33 -27.57 3.04
N GLY A 253 -3.08 -27.14 2.84
CA GLY A 253 -2.76 -25.82 2.29
C GLY A 253 -3.10 -24.62 3.20
N PHE A 254 -3.44 -24.85 4.48
CA PHE A 254 -3.74 -23.76 5.42
C PHE A 254 -2.54 -22.84 5.65
N ILE A 255 -2.82 -21.54 5.77
CA ILE A 255 -1.86 -20.55 6.24
C ILE A 255 -2.18 -20.15 7.67
N ARG A 256 -1.14 -20.05 8.51
CA ARG A 256 -1.28 -19.58 9.88
C ARG A 256 -1.04 -18.08 9.95
N LEU A 257 -2.03 -17.34 10.44
CA LEU A 257 -1.90 -15.91 10.71
C LEU A 257 -1.45 -15.68 12.15
N THR A 258 -0.44 -14.84 12.33
CA THR A 258 0.09 -14.44 13.65
C THR A 258 0.12 -12.93 13.77
N THR A 259 0.06 -12.41 15.00
CA THR A 259 0.06 -10.96 15.25
C THR A 259 1.44 -10.32 15.12
N HIS A 260 2.52 -11.10 15.27
CA HIS A 260 3.89 -10.59 15.25
C HIS A 260 4.75 -11.37 14.25
N ASN A 261 5.58 -10.67 13.47
CA ASN A 261 6.49 -11.28 12.48
C ASN A 261 7.38 -12.35 13.11
N ARG A 262 7.97 -12.08 14.27
CA ARG A 262 8.81 -13.04 15.00
C ARG A 262 8.11 -14.39 15.24
N GLN A 263 6.80 -14.40 15.47
CA GLN A 263 6.04 -15.65 15.66
C GLN A 263 5.90 -16.40 14.34
N ALA A 264 5.57 -15.71 13.25
CA ALA A 264 5.53 -16.30 11.91
C ALA A 264 6.91 -16.84 11.52
N ASP A 265 7.97 -16.07 11.70
CA ASP A 265 9.36 -16.46 11.36
C ASP A 265 9.78 -17.71 12.12
N GLN A 266 9.46 -17.77 13.42
CA GLN A 266 9.74 -18.93 14.25
C GLN A 266 9.00 -20.17 13.75
N LEU A 267 7.69 -20.06 13.49
CA LEU A 267 6.87 -21.18 13.02
C LEU A 267 7.29 -21.66 11.63
N ASN A 268 7.56 -20.73 10.71
CA ASN A 268 8.06 -21.03 9.37
C ASN A 268 9.39 -21.79 9.44
N LYS A 269 10.30 -21.33 10.32
CA LYS A 269 11.58 -22.01 10.55
C LYS A 269 11.39 -23.41 11.14
N GLU A 270 10.55 -23.56 12.16
CA GLU A 270 10.25 -24.85 12.78
C GLU A 270 9.68 -25.86 11.76
N GLU A 271 8.76 -25.44 10.89
CA GLU A 271 8.21 -26.30 9.83
C GLU A 271 9.24 -26.62 8.74
N LEU A 272 10.07 -25.64 8.35
CA LEU A 272 11.16 -25.87 7.39
C LEU A 272 12.21 -26.83 7.94
N ASP A 273 12.51 -26.76 9.25
CA ASP A 273 13.49 -27.63 9.92
C ASP A 273 13.00 -29.08 10.00
N LYS A 274 11.68 -29.32 10.10
CA LYS A 274 11.09 -30.67 10.06
C LYS A 274 11.27 -31.39 8.72
N LEU A 275 11.51 -30.66 7.64
CA LEU A 275 11.73 -31.27 6.32
C LEU A 275 13.14 -31.90 6.26
N THR A 276 13.19 -33.20 5.94
CA THR A 276 14.42 -33.99 5.80
C THR A 276 15.13 -33.79 4.46
N SER A 277 14.49 -33.10 3.52
CA SER A 277 15.06 -32.80 2.22
C SER A 277 16.24 -31.82 2.33
N LYS A 278 17.15 -31.91 1.35
CA LYS A 278 18.33 -31.05 1.26
C LYS A 278 17.90 -29.57 1.18
N PRO A 279 18.48 -28.67 1.99
CA PRO A 279 18.25 -27.24 1.85
C PRO A 279 18.99 -26.68 0.63
N TYR A 280 18.34 -25.74 -0.05
CA TYR A 280 18.89 -24.91 -1.11
C TYR A 280 18.82 -23.46 -0.68
N SER A 281 19.87 -22.70 -0.99
CA SER A 281 19.98 -21.29 -0.65
C SER A 281 20.00 -20.46 -1.91
N PHE A 282 19.14 -19.45 -1.96
CA PHE A 282 19.08 -18.46 -3.03
C PHE A 282 19.44 -17.11 -2.45
N THR A 283 20.49 -16.50 -2.98
CA THR A 283 20.91 -15.16 -2.58
C THR A 283 20.42 -14.15 -3.62
N ALA A 284 19.69 -13.13 -3.16
CA ALA A 284 19.24 -12.04 -4.00
C ALA A 284 20.45 -11.27 -4.57
N LYS A 285 20.32 -10.79 -5.81
CA LYS A 285 21.29 -9.86 -6.39
C LYS A 285 20.73 -8.46 -6.24
N VAL A 286 21.40 -7.63 -5.46
CA VAL A 286 21.02 -6.24 -5.23
C VAL A 286 22.01 -5.33 -5.95
N SER A 287 21.49 -4.43 -6.78
CA SER A 287 22.28 -3.44 -7.51
C SER A 287 21.72 -2.03 -7.28
N GLY A 288 22.61 -1.04 -7.22
CA GLY A 288 22.21 0.35 -7.00
C GLY A 288 21.81 0.64 -5.56
N ASP A 289 20.82 1.52 -5.39
CA ASP A 289 20.36 2.03 -4.10
C ASP A 289 19.00 1.41 -3.75
N PHE A 290 19.06 0.26 -3.07
CA PHE A 290 17.91 -0.50 -2.58
C PHE A 290 18.12 -0.84 -1.10
N SER A 291 17.28 -0.28 -0.24
CA SER A 291 17.39 -0.48 1.22
C SER A 291 16.90 -1.86 1.65
N GLU A 292 17.62 -2.51 2.57
CA GLU A 292 17.26 -3.80 3.16
C GLU A 292 15.85 -3.81 3.79
N TYR A 293 15.42 -2.68 4.36
CA TYR A 293 14.07 -2.53 4.94
C TYR A 293 12.93 -2.58 3.92
N ASN A 294 13.26 -2.48 2.63
CA ASN A 294 12.30 -2.54 1.54
C ASN A 294 12.36 -3.89 0.79
N TYR A 295 13.23 -4.82 1.20
CA TYR A 295 13.31 -6.10 0.51
C TYR A 295 11.95 -6.81 0.59
N PRO A 296 11.40 -7.24 -0.56
CA PRO A 296 10.10 -7.92 -0.61
C PRO A 296 10.18 -9.38 -0.12
N VAL A 297 11.39 -9.92 -0.01
CA VAL A 297 11.73 -11.26 0.44
C VAL A 297 13.10 -11.23 1.09
N ASP A 298 13.42 -12.19 1.94
CA ASP A 298 14.74 -12.32 2.56
C ASP A 298 15.86 -12.34 1.52
N GLU A 299 16.93 -11.61 1.78
CA GLU A 299 18.12 -11.57 0.90
C GLU A 299 18.75 -12.96 0.74
N HIS A 300 18.72 -13.76 1.81
CA HIS A 300 19.18 -15.14 1.84
C HIS A 300 18.01 -16.08 2.08
N LEU A 301 17.37 -16.52 1.01
CA LEU A 301 16.20 -17.37 1.06
C LEU A 301 16.61 -18.85 1.10
N ILE A 302 16.30 -19.52 2.20
CA ILE A 302 16.55 -20.97 2.37
C ILE A 302 15.25 -21.73 2.14
N LEU A 303 15.26 -22.66 1.20
CA LEU A 303 14.10 -23.47 0.83
C LEU A 303 14.45 -24.96 0.79
N LYS A 304 13.41 -25.79 0.90
CA LYS A 304 13.49 -27.25 0.88
C LYS A 304 12.35 -27.82 0.06
N LYS A 305 12.58 -28.97 -0.60
CA LYS A 305 11.51 -29.71 -1.27
C LYS A 305 10.43 -30.07 -0.25
N GLY A 306 9.17 -29.80 -0.58
CA GLY A 306 8.02 -30.01 0.29
C GLY A 306 7.69 -28.84 1.23
N ALA A 307 8.39 -27.71 1.11
CA ALA A 307 8.03 -26.48 1.82
C ALA A 307 6.80 -25.83 1.18
N GLN A 308 5.89 -25.33 2.01
CA GLN A 308 4.78 -24.49 1.58
C GLN A 308 5.31 -23.06 1.38
N VAL A 309 4.98 -22.46 0.24
CA VAL A 309 5.43 -21.13 -0.16
C VAL A 309 4.27 -20.30 -0.67
N MET A 310 4.42 -18.98 -0.62
CA MET A 310 3.47 -18.02 -1.17
C MET A 310 4.13 -17.23 -2.30
N PHE A 311 3.46 -17.12 -3.43
CA PHE A 311 3.86 -16.23 -4.50
C PHE A 311 3.66 -14.77 -4.07
N ILE A 312 4.70 -13.96 -4.21
CA ILE A 312 4.67 -12.54 -3.86
C ILE A 312 4.55 -11.62 -5.08
N LYS A 313 4.30 -12.19 -6.26
CA LYS A 313 4.13 -11.47 -7.52
C LYS A 313 3.03 -12.09 -8.37
N ASN A 314 2.50 -11.31 -9.31
CA ASN A 314 1.60 -11.82 -10.34
C ASN A 314 2.39 -12.36 -11.52
N ASP A 315 1.86 -13.40 -12.17
CA ASP A 315 2.46 -14.01 -13.35
C ASP A 315 2.71 -12.96 -14.47
N PRO A 316 3.97 -12.70 -14.85
CA PRO A 316 4.33 -11.72 -15.86
C PRO A 316 4.02 -12.19 -17.29
N SER A 317 3.88 -13.50 -17.52
CA SER A 317 3.70 -14.08 -18.85
C SER A 317 2.32 -13.81 -19.47
N GLY A 318 1.40 -13.24 -18.67
CA GLY A 318 0.00 -13.00 -19.08
C GLY A 318 -0.88 -14.26 -19.06
N GLN A 319 -0.31 -15.44 -18.82
CA GLN A 319 -1.04 -16.72 -18.70
C GLN A 319 -1.79 -16.85 -17.38
N ARG A 320 -1.50 -15.96 -16.40
CA ARG A 320 -2.13 -15.91 -15.08
C ARG A 320 -2.03 -17.21 -14.29
N LYS A 321 -0.92 -17.93 -14.44
CA LYS A 321 -0.63 -19.19 -13.71
C LYS A 321 -0.61 -19.00 -12.20
N PHE A 322 -0.13 -17.85 -11.75
CA PHE A 322 -0.11 -17.47 -10.34
C PHE A 322 -0.37 -15.98 -10.14
N PHE A 323 -0.74 -15.63 -8.91
CA PHE A 323 -0.99 -14.27 -8.46
C PHE A 323 -0.37 -14.05 -7.08
N ASN A 324 -0.12 -12.79 -6.72
CA ASN A 324 0.39 -12.45 -5.39
C ASN A 324 -0.60 -12.94 -4.32
N GLY A 325 -0.14 -13.82 -3.43
CA GLY A 325 -0.93 -14.50 -2.40
C GLY A 325 -1.28 -15.95 -2.73
N LYS A 326 -1.04 -16.45 -3.95
CA LYS A 326 -1.25 -17.87 -4.27
C LYS A 326 -0.27 -18.71 -3.45
N ILE A 327 -0.79 -19.74 -2.79
CA ILE A 327 -0.01 -20.66 -1.96
C ILE A 327 0.23 -21.95 -2.74
N GLY A 328 1.41 -22.54 -2.61
CA GLY A 328 1.71 -23.85 -3.17
C GLY A 328 2.82 -24.55 -2.41
N THR A 329 3.15 -25.76 -2.85
CA THR A 329 4.21 -26.59 -2.26
C THR A 329 5.33 -26.80 -3.27
N ILE A 330 6.57 -26.67 -2.82
CA ILE A 330 7.75 -26.94 -3.67
C ILE A 330 7.81 -28.44 -3.98
N THR A 331 7.56 -28.81 -5.24
CA THR A 331 7.60 -30.20 -5.73
C THR A 331 8.97 -30.56 -6.29
N ASN A 332 9.68 -29.59 -6.87
CA ASN A 332 11.05 -29.74 -7.33
C ASN A 332 11.90 -28.51 -6.97
N ILE A 333 13.18 -28.74 -6.69
CA ILE A 333 14.14 -27.68 -6.32
C ILE A 333 15.57 -28.15 -6.49
N ASP A 334 16.35 -27.34 -7.20
CA ASP A 334 17.78 -27.55 -7.40
C ASP A 334 18.53 -26.20 -7.42
N SER A 335 19.76 -26.16 -7.96
CA SER A 335 20.53 -24.92 -8.07
C SER A 335 20.01 -23.96 -9.13
N ASP A 336 19.24 -24.47 -10.08
CA ASP A 336 18.89 -23.80 -11.33
C ASP A 336 17.44 -23.30 -11.30
N GLY A 337 16.55 -23.96 -10.53
CA GLY A 337 15.15 -23.55 -10.43
C GLY A 337 14.35 -24.15 -9.27
N ILE A 338 13.10 -23.70 -9.19
CA ILE A 338 12.10 -24.14 -8.22
C ILE A 338 10.80 -24.41 -8.99
N GLU A 339 10.17 -25.55 -8.73
CA GLU A 339 8.82 -25.85 -9.21
C GLU A 339 7.86 -25.89 -8.03
N VAL A 340 6.73 -25.19 -8.17
CA VAL A 340 5.68 -25.09 -7.15
C VAL A 340 4.38 -25.60 -7.72
N THR A 341 3.68 -26.45 -6.98
CA THR A 341 2.33 -26.91 -7.35
C THR A 341 1.35 -26.42 -6.30
N SER A 342 0.29 -25.76 -6.75
CA SER A 342 -0.86 -25.39 -5.90
C SER A 342 -2.02 -26.35 -6.09
N GLU A 343 -2.97 -26.29 -5.17
CA GLU A 343 -4.23 -27.02 -5.32
C GLU A 343 -4.97 -26.56 -6.60
N GLY A 344 -5.36 -27.52 -7.43
CA GLY A 344 -6.05 -27.26 -8.70
C GLY A 344 -5.14 -26.97 -9.90
N ASP A 345 -3.82 -27.00 -9.74
CA ASP A 345 -2.90 -26.89 -10.88
C ASP A 345 -2.75 -28.24 -11.60
N ASP A 346 -2.92 -28.25 -12.92
CA ASP A 346 -2.70 -29.45 -13.75
C ASP A 346 -1.21 -29.81 -13.87
N TYR A 347 -0.33 -28.80 -13.77
CA TYR A 347 1.12 -28.92 -13.95
C TYR A 347 1.88 -28.05 -12.94
N PRO A 348 3.08 -28.44 -12.52
CA PRO A 348 3.95 -27.60 -11.71
C PRO A 348 4.25 -26.26 -12.39
N ILE A 349 4.29 -25.20 -11.58
CA ILE A 349 4.66 -23.85 -12.00
C ILE A 349 6.16 -23.70 -11.78
N GLU A 350 6.91 -23.53 -12.87
CA GLU A 350 8.31 -23.13 -12.82
C GLU A 350 8.43 -21.68 -12.34
N VAL A 351 9.22 -21.48 -11.28
CA VAL A 351 9.42 -20.17 -10.65
C VAL A 351 10.72 -19.58 -11.12
N GLU A 352 10.61 -18.58 -11.99
CA GLU A 352 11.76 -17.83 -12.47
C GLU A 352 12.20 -16.77 -11.45
N LYS A 353 13.48 -16.36 -11.55
CA LYS A 353 13.99 -15.21 -10.80
C LYS A 353 13.28 -13.95 -11.29
N TYR A 354 12.90 -13.11 -10.34
CA TYR A 354 12.22 -11.87 -10.65
C TYR A 354 12.99 -10.67 -10.09
N GLU A 355 12.97 -9.56 -10.84
CA GLU A 355 13.54 -8.27 -10.45
C GLU A 355 12.50 -7.34 -9.83
N TRP A 356 12.83 -6.79 -8.66
CA TRP A 356 12.06 -5.68 -8.08
C TRP A 356 12.84 -4.40 -8.25
N GLU A 357 12.16 -3.43 -8.82
CA GLU A 357 12.72 -2.13 -9.12
C GLU A 357 12.31 -1.15 -8.02
N ASN A 358 13.28 -0.40 -7.52
CA ASN A 358 13.01 0.74 -6.64
C ASN A 358 12.75 1.96 -7.52
N VAL A 359 11.51 2.09 -7.99
CA VAL A 359 11.09 3.16 -8.91
C VAL A 359 11.56 4.52 -8.37
N LYS A 360 12.24 5.31 -9.19
CA LYS A 360 12.60 6.69 -8.88
C LYS A 360 11.99 7.60 -9.93
N TYR A 361 11.34 8.66 -9.50
CA TYR A 361 10.83 9.65 -10.44
C TYR A 361 11.95 10.63 -10.84
N LYS A 362 12.00 10.97 -12.12
CA LYS A 362 12.90 11.98 -12.68
C LYS A 362 12.09 12.93 -13.55
N LEU A 363 12.53 14.19 -13.59
CA LEU A 363 12.00 15.17 -14.54
C LEU A 363 12.79 15.07 -15.85
N ASP A 364 12.09 14.91 -16.97
CA ASP A 364 12.67 15.15 -18.29
C ASP A 364 12.85 16.67 -18.49
N GLU A 365 14.09 17.10 -18.73
CA GLU A 365 14.42 18.54 -18.83
C GLU A 365 13.91 19.20 -20.12
N ALA A 366 13.58 18.42 -21.15
CA ALA A 366 13.08 18.93 -22.43
C ALA A 366 11.55 19.08 -22.42
N THR A 367 10.83 18.12 -21.83
CA THR A 367 9.36 18.08 -21.84
C THR A 367 8.73 18.60 -20.55
N ASN A 368 9.50 18.71 -19.46
CA ASN A 368 9.01 18.90 -18.09
C ASN A 368 8.00 17.83 -17.64
N GLN A 369 8.02 16.66 -18.28
CA GLN A 369 7.23 15.52 -17.85
C GLN A 369 7.97 14.75 -16.76
N ILE A 370 7.20 14.26 -15.79
CA ILE A 370 7.73 13.37 -14.76
C ILE A 370 7.68 11.96 -15.31
N GLU A 371 8.85 11.34 -15.43
CA GLU A 371 9.00 9.98 -15.93
C GLU A 371 9.46 9.05 -14.80
N GLU A 372 9.00 7.80 -14.89
CA GLU A 372 9.50 6.71 -14.07
C GLU A 372 10.89 6.33 -14.56
N ASN A 373 11.88 6.45 -13.68
CA ASN A 373 13.23 5.97 -13.90
C ASN A 373 13.48 4.78 -12.98
N VAL A 374 13.65 3.63 -13.60
CA VAL A 374 13.96 2.36 -12.94
C VAL A 374 15.37 2.36 -12.38
#